data_AF-A0A1V0RCJ0-F1
#
_entry.id   AF-A0A1V0RCJ0-F1
#
_cell.length_a   1.000
_cell.length_b   1.000
_cell.length_c   1.000
_cell.angle_alpha   90.00
_cell.angle_beta   90.00
_cell.angle_gamma   90.00
#
_symmetry.space_group_name_H-M   'P 1'
#
loop_
_entity.id
_entity.type
_entity.pdbx_description
1 polymer ?
#
loop_
_entity_poly.entity_id
_entity_poly.type
_entity_poly.pdbx_seq_one_letter_code
_entity_poly.pdbx_strand_id
1 'polypeptide(L)'
;MGNEHRLLTLIICLVLGGGLIAAVLGASRAVGPHAGTASGRPAPSDYVDIRDVPRGSAATPVPGPEGSAGSVVVECGRNEQGHYNEDNLVVSPGLPGGAHHTHAYVGNLSTNAMSTAASLDAAATSCTGGDRSTYYWPVLRRPDRPGTRPHEGSAGHGNVGEILPEASVVVEFRGNPVSKVVPMPRFLRGMTGDAVAYTAADEADVRARWGCSGSPDRATTRYPRCPTGDRVTRTLVFPSCWNGLDTVGATHRSHLRFPAGNGVCPKDTFPVPELRLSLAYEVPPGLNVALDSFPEQRHSPKTDHAMFVNAMTDRQMAAVVDCLNAGRVCRI
;
A
#
# COMPACT_ATOMS: atom_id res chain seq x y z
N MET A 1 28.78 40.94 58.61
CA MET A 1 29.10 42.16 57.84
C MET A 1 28.71 41.87 56.40
N GLY A 2 27.58 42.30 55.85
CA GLY A 2 26.77 43.49 56.12
C GLY A 2 26.54 44.19 54.78
N ASN A 3 25.35 44.01 54.22
CA ASN A 3 24.65 44.79 53.18
C ASN A 3 25.39 46.01 52.58
N GLU A 4 25.88 45.97 51.33
CA GLU A 4 26.07 47.18 50.50
C GLU A 4 25.98 46.99 48.96
N HIS A 5 25.53 45.84 48.43
CA HIS A 5 25.46 45.63 46.97
C HIS A 5 24.04 45.47 46.39
N ARG A 6 23.00 45.83 47.15
CA ARG A 6 21.60 45.75 46.68
C ARG A 6 21.00 47.06 46.16
N LEU A 7 21.79 48.12 46.04
CA LEU A 7 21.28 49.46 45.66
C LEU A 7 21.83 50.00 44.33
N LEU A 8 22.74 49.30 43.65
CA LEU A 8 23.32 49.80 42.38
C LEU A 8 22.74 49.19 41.10
N THR A 9 21.88 48.18 41.18
CA THR A 9 21.25 47.55 39.99
C THR A 9 19.83 48.08 39.72
N LEU A 10 19.41 49.14 40.42
CA LEU A 10 18.07 49.71 40.34
C LEU A 10 17.97 51.03 39.54
N ILE A 11 19.07 51.52 38.93
CA ILE A 11 19.10 52.83 38.24
C ILE A 11 19.76 52.76 36.85
N ILE A 12 19.80 51.59 36.21
CA ILE A 12 20.15 51.50 34.78
C ILE A 12 19.12 50.60 34.13
N CYS A 13 18.08 51.25 33.58
CA CYS A 13 17.10 50.80 32.57
C CYS A 13 15.74 51.51 32.71
N LEU A 14 15.68 52.65 33.39
CA LEU A 14 14.63 53.64 33.15
C LEU A 14 15.16 54.65 32.12
N VAL A 15 14.33 54.88 31.11
CA VAL A 15 14.54 55.72 29.93
C VAL A 15 15.35 55.06 28.81
N LEU A 16 14.69 54.20 28.02
CA LEU A 16 14.52 54.38 26.56
C LEU A 16 13.59 53.29 25.99
N GLY A 17 12.41 53.72 25.52
CA GLY A 17 11.47 52.92 24.71
C GLY A 17 10.47 52.12 25.57
N GLY A 18 9.27 52.60 25.88
CA GLY A 18 8.39 53.39 25.02
C GLY A 18 7.64 52.46 24.06
N GLY A 19 6.54 51.87 24.54
CA GLY A 19 5.47 51.33 23.72
C GLY A 19 5.54 49.83 23.43
N LEU A 20 4.77 49.03 24.17
CA LEU A 20 4.12 47.83 23.63
C LEU A 20 3.02 47.37 24.61
N ILE A 21 1.87 48.06 24.57
CA ILE A 21 0.60 47.50 25.03
C ILE A 21 -0.34 47.55 23.82
N ALA A 22 -0.15 46.59 22.91
CA ALA A 22 -1.17 46.25 21.94
C ALA A 22 -1.90 45.03 22.50
N ALA A 23 -3.13 45.24 22.96
CA ALA A 23 -4.06 44.16 23.27
C ALA A 23 -4.19 43.26 22.04
N VAL A 24 -3.71 42.03 22.14
CA VAL A 24 -4.00 40.98 21.15
C VAL A 24 -5.44 40.53 21.37
N LEU A 25 -6.38 41.33 20.89
CA LEU A 25 -7.70 40.84 20.47
C LEU A 25 -7.45 40.08 19.17
N GLY A 26 -7.06 38.82 19.32
CA GLY A 26 -7.11 37.86 18.23
C GLY A 26 -8.55 37.73 17.80
N ALA A 27 -8.95 38.48 16.77
CA ALA A 27 -10.11 38.17 15.99
C ALA A 27 -9.84 36.79 15.38
N SER A 28 -10.32 35.74 16.06
CA SER A 28 -10.47 34.42 15.49
C SER A 28 -11.31 34.60 14.24
N ARG A 29 -10.65 34.68 13.07
CA ARG A 29 -11.29 34.28 11.83
C ARG A 29 -11.60 32.81 12.03
N ALA A 30 -12.80 32.53 12.52
CA ALA A 30 -13.44 31.25 12.33
C ALA A 30 -13.36 31.00 10.83
N VAL A 31 -12.41 30.14 10.43
CA VAL A 31 -12.45 29.51 9.12
C VAL A 31 -13.78 28.78 9.14
N GLY A 32 -14.77 29.37 8.46
CA GLY A 32 -16.06 28.74 8.28
C GLY A 32 -15.85 27.34 7.70
N PRO A 33 -16.76 26.39 8.00
CA PRO A 33 -16.70 25.08 7.40
C PRO A 33 -16.58 25.27 5.89
N HIS A 34 -15.55 24.68 5.28
CA HIS A 34 -15.44 24.65 3.83
C HIS A 34 -16.69 23.98 3.28
N ALA A 35 -17.65 24.81 2.85
CA ALA A 35 -18.77 24.41 2.05
C ALA A 35 -18.21 23.79 0.76
N GLY A 36 -18.50 22.51 0.56
CA GLY A 36 -17.82 21.67 -0.40
C GLY A 36 -18.08 22.00 -1.86
N THR A 37 -17.10 21.65 -2.68
CA THR A 37 -17.20 21.26 -4.10
C THR A 37 -15.95 20.38 -4.36
N ALA A 38 -15.95 19.15 -4.86
CA ALA A 38 -16.95 18.24 -5.38
C ALA A 38 -16.85 16.91 -4.61
N SER A 39 -17.92 16.11 -4.59
CA SER A 39 -18.01 14.82 -3.89
C SER A 39 -16.70 14.05 -3.83
N GLY A 40 -16.31 13.54 -2.65
CA GLY A 40 -15.25 12.52 -2.46
C GLY A 40 -15.59 11.20 -3.15
N ARG A 41 -15.79 11.29 -4.47
CA ARG A 41 -16.19 10.23 -5.38
C ARG A 41 -15.31 10.37 -6.62
N PRO A 42 -14.85 9.25 -7.19
CA PRO A 42 -14.08 9.27 -8.43
C PRO A 42 -14.82 9.97 -9.57
N ALA A 43 -14.08 10.54 -10.50
CA ALA A 43 -14.66 11.18 -11.67
C ALA A 43 -15.33 10.14 -12.58
N PRO A 44 -16.36 10.49 -13.38
CA PRO A 44 -16.94 9.56 -14.36
C PRO A 44 -15.89 9.02 -15.36
N SER A 45 -14.88 9.82 -15.68
CA SER A 45 -13.74 9.42 -16.52
C SER A 45 -12.85 8.35 -15.87
N ASP A 46 -12.96 8.10 -14.57
CA ASP A 46 -12.19 7.07 -13.89
C ASP A 46 -12.77 5.66 -14.09
N TYR A 47 -13.94 5.54 -14.72
CA TYR A 47 -14.60 4.26 -14.98
C TYR A 47 -14.57 3.90 -16.47
N VAL A 48 -14.40 2.62 -16.78
CA VAL A 48 -14.39 2.11 -18.15
C VAL A 48 -15.15 0.79 -18.24
N ASP A 49 -15.89 0.54 -19.31
CA ASP A 49 -16.40 -0.82 -19.57
C ASP A 49 -15.23 -1.73 -19.92
N ILE A 50 -15.09 -2.87 -19.24
CA ILE A 50 -13.95 -3.77 -19.50
C ILE A 50 -13.90 -4.26 -20.94
N ARG A 51 -15.03 -4.29 -21.65
CA ARG A 51 -15.11 -4.70 -23.07
C ARG A 51 -14.43 -3.69 -24.00
N ASP A 52 -14.36 -2.43 -23.58
CA ASP A 52 -13.70 -1.35 -24.32
C ASP A 52 -12.18 -1.30 -24.06
N VAL A 53 -11.69 -1.98 -23.02
CA VAL A 53 -10.26 -2.09 -22.71
C VAL A 53 -9.62 -3.12 -23.64
N PRO A 54 -8.64 -2.78 -24.50
CA PRO A 54 -8.01 -3.74 -25.39
C PRO A 54 -7.47 -4.97 -24.64
N ARG A 55 -7.50 -6.12 -25.31
CA ARG A 55 -6.81 -7.31 -24.78
C ARG A 55 -5.32 -7.01 -24.70
N GLY A 56 -4.74 -7.26 -23.53
CA GLY A 56 -3.31 -7.09 -23.32
C GLY A 56 -2.53 -8.06 -24.21
N SER A 57 -1.49 -7.54 -24.87
CA SER A 57 -0.49 -8.35 -25.60
C SER A 57 0.65 -8.83 -24.69
N ALA A 58 0.60 -8.52 -23.39
CA ALA A 58 1.67 -8.81 -22.45
C ALA A 58 1.80 -10.32 -22.23
N ALA A 59 2.53 -10.98 -23.12
CA ALA A 59 3.06 -12.31 -22.87
C ALA A 59 3.88 -12.23 -21.59
N THR A 60 3.46 -12.95 -20.55
CA THR A 60 4.35 -13.20 -19.41
C THR A 60 5.57 -13.90 -19.98
N PRO A 61 6.80 -13.42 -19.73
CA PRO A 61 7.96 -14.06 -20.32
C PRO A 61 7.98 -15.54 -19.94
N VAL A 62 8.07 -16.40 -20.95
CA VAL A 62 8.14 -17.84 -20.72
C VAL A 62 9.50 -18.13 -20.08
N PRO A 63 9.54 -18.80 -18.91
CA PRO A 63 10.80 -19.14 -18.27
C PRO A 63 11.70 -19.94 -19.21
N GLY A 64 12.95 -19.49 -19.36
CA GLY A 64 13.99 -20.25 -20.07
C GLY A 64 14.50 -21.44 -19.24
N PRO A 65 15.41 -22.27 -19.80
CA PRO A 65 15.96 -23.43 -19.09
C PRO A 65 16.58 -23.10 -17.72
N GLU A 66 17.22 -21.93 -17.62
CA GLU A 66 17.84 -21.43 -16.39
C GLU A 66 16.86 -20.68 -15.47
N GLY A 67 15.64 -20.44 -15.95
CA GLY A 67 14.60 -19.72 -15.24
C GLY A 67 14.07 -20.47 -14.02
N SER A 68 13.50 -19.71 -13.10
CA SER A 68 12.68 -20.18 -11.99
C SER A 68 11.22 -20.15 -12.42
N ALA A 69 10.70 -21.30 -12.86
CA ALA A 69 9.37 -21.40 -13.47
C ALA A 69 8.23 -21.70 -12.47
N GLY A 70 8.56 -21.95 -11.20
CA GLY A 70 7.58 -22.35 -10.21
C GLY A 70 6.72 -21.20 -9.69
N SER A 71 5.69 -21.57 -8.93
CA SER A 71 4.85 -20.64 -8.18
C SER A 71 4.52 -21.21 -6.80
N VAL A 72 4.28 -20.31 -5.85
CA VAL A 72 3.87 -20.66 -4.49
C VAL A 72 2.70 -19.78 -4.09
N VAL A 73 1.58 -20.39 -3.71
CA VAL A 73 0.48 -19.66 -3.06
C VAL A 73 0.62 -19.78 -1.55
N VAL A 74 0.52 -18.66 -0.84
CA VAL A 74 0.45 -18.63 0.63
C VAL A 74 -1.02 -18.47 1.04
N GLU A 75 -1.53 -19.44 1.79
CA GLU A 75 -2.94 -19.49 2.18
C GLU A 75 -3.20 -18.63 3.43
N CYS A 76 -3.41 -17.34 3.21
CA CYS A 76 -3.70 -16.35 4.26
C CYS A 76 -5.19 -16.04 4.46
N GLY A 77 -6.06 -16.65 3.65
CA GLY A 77 -7.49 -16.35 3.64
C GLY A 77 -7.78 -14.92 3.18
N ARG A 78 -8.89 -14.36 3.67
CA ARG A 78 -9.26 -12.95 3.46
C ARG A 78 -9.05 -12.18 4.77
N ASN A 79 -9.38 -10.89 4.81
CA ASN A 79 -9.32 -10.09 6.03
C ASN A 79 -10.47 -10.39 7.02
N GLU A 80 -10.70 -11.67 7.33
CA GLU A 80 -11.79 -12.14 8.20
C GLU A 80 -11.57 -11.77 9.68
N GLN A 81 -10.31 -11.51 10.06
CA GLN A 81 -9.95 -11.01 11.38
C GLN A 81 -10.23 -9.51 11.54
N GLY A 82 -10.62 -8.82 10.46
CA GLY A 82 -11.00 -7.41 10.50
C GLY A 82 -9.84 -6.48 10.83
N HIS A 83 -8.64 -6.82 10.37
CA HIS A 83 -7.47 -5.99 10.58
C HIS A 83 -7.49 -4.81 9.59
N TYR A 84 -7.88 -3.64 10.11
CA TYR A 84 -7.92 -2.38 9.39
C TYR A 84 -7.25 -1.29 10.23
N ASN A 85 -6.44 -0.45 9.60
CA ASN A 85 -5.88 0.77 10.19
C ASN A 85 -5.46 1.75 9.09
N GLU A 86 -5.03 2.95 9.46
CA GLU A 86 -4.52 3.99 8.55
C GLU A 86 -3.00 4.13 8.63
N ASP A 87 -2.32 3.08 9.07
CA ASP A 87 -0.89 3.11 9.29
C ASP A 87 -0.14 2.72 8.03
N ASN A 88 1.08 3.23 7.89
CA ASN A 88 2.00 2.82 6.84
C ASN A 88 3.40 2.55 7.41
N LEU A 89 3.61 1.33 7.89
CA LEU A 89 4.90 0.86 8.40
C LEU A 89 6.04 0.97 7.37
N VAL A 90 5.75 0.84 6.06
CA VAL A 90 6.80 0.85 5.03
C VAL A 90 7.32 2.25 4.76
N VAL A 91 6.43 3.25 4.63
CA VAL A 91 6.79 4.64 4.27
C VAL A 91 6.88 5.57 5.48
N SER A 92 6.03 5.38 6.48
CA SER A 92 5.91 6.27 7.65
C SER A 92 5.94 5.47 8.96
N PRO A 93 6.98 4.64 9.20
CA PRO A 93 7.10 3.90 10.45
C PRO A 93 7.11 4.85 11.65
N GLY A 94 6.40 4.48 12.70
CA GLY A 94 6.27 5.26 13.94
C GLY A 94 5.24 6.38 13.89
N LEU A 95 4.54 6.58 12.76
CA LEU A 95 3.51 7.60 12.60
C LEU A 95 2.11 6.96 12.48
N PRO A 96 1.34 6.90 13.57
CA PRO A 96 -0.06 6.47 13.53
C PRO A 96 -0.88 7.33 12.55
N GLY A 97 -1.69 6.69 11.72
CA GLY A 97 -2.51 7.38 10.71
C GLY A 97 -1.72 7.96 9.54
N GLY A 98 -0.43 7.62 9.39
CA GLY A 98 0.44 8.20 8.37
C GLY A 98 0.03 7.91 6.91
N ALA A 99 -0.91 7.00 6.68
CA ALA A 99 -1.46 6.75 5.34
C ALA A 99 -2.57 7.74 4.95
N HIS A 100 -3.29 8.34 5.91
CA HIS A 100 -4.50 9.15 5.68
C HIS A 100 -5.65 8.43 4.93
N HIS A 101 -5.56 7.10 4.81
CA HIS A 101 -6.58 6.25 4.21
C HIS A 101 -6.50 4.85 4.82
N THR A 102 -7.58 4.07 4.79
CA THR A 102 -7.61 2.77 5.46
C THR A 102 -6.95 1.69 4.59
N HIS A 103 -6.12 0.87 5.22
CA HIS A 103 -5.60 -0.37 4.66
C HIS A 103 -6.36 -1.60 5.19
N ALA A 104 -6.54 -2.60 4.34
CA ALA A 104 -6.89 -3.97 4.74
C ALA A 104 -5.61 -4.83 4.77
N TYR A 105 -5.60 -5.84 5.63
CA TYR A 105 -4.44 -6.70 5.86
C TYR A 105 -4.81 -8.19 5.77
N VAL A 106 -3.87 -9.00 5.31
CA VAL A 106 -3.80 -10.44 5.63
C VAL A 106 -2.40 -10.80 6.12
N GLY A 107 -2.28 -11.97 6.74
CA GLY A 107 -1.05 -12.44 7.37
C GLY A 107 -0.93 -11.90 8.79
N ASN A 108 0.08 -11.08 9.04
CA ASN A 108 0.37 -10.55 10.37
C ASN A 108 -0.82 -9.82 11.02
N LEU A 109 -1.22 -10.26 12.22
CA LEU A 109 -2.37 -9.73 12.93
C LEU A 109 -2.07 -8.58 13.90
N SER A 110 -0.80 -8.15 14.02
CA SER A 110 -0.39 -7.06 14.92
C SER A 110 0.17 -5.83 14.20
N THR A 111 0.24 -5.86 12.86
CA THR A 111 0.86 -4.80 12.06
C THR A 111 0.18 -3.45 12.25
N ASN A 112 0.97 -2.45 12.60
CA ASN A 112 0.54 -1.06 12.78
C ASN A 112 1.76 -0.13 12.63
N ALA A 113 1.57 1.17 12.81
CA ALA A 113 2.63 2.17 12.67
C ALA A 113 3.83 1.89 13.60
N MET A 114 3.60 1.32 14.77
CA MET A 114 4.62 1.05 15.79
C MET A 114 5.30 -0.32 15.63
N SER A 115 4.98 -1.06 14.57
CA SER A 115 5.53 -2.39 14.36
C SER A 115 7.04 -2.38 14.17
N THR A 116 7.71 -3.30 14.85
CA THR A 116 9.15 -3.57 14.77
C THR A 116 9.36 -4.97 14.23
N ALA A 117 10.60 -5.31 13.83
CA ALA A 117 10.94 -6.67 13.45
C ALA A 117 10.55 -7.69 14.54
N ALA A 118 10.81 -7.36 15.81
CA ALA A 118 10.47 -8.21 16.94
C ALA A 118 8.95 -8.38 17.13
N SER A 119 8.17 -7.30 17.03
CA SER A 119 6.71 -7.40 17.19
C SER A 119 6.04 -8.15 16.04
N LEU A 120 6.57 -8.03 14.82
CA LEU A 120 6.09 -8.79 13.66
C LEU A 120 6.44 -10.27 13.78
N ASP A 121 7.66 -10.61 14.23
CA ASP A 121 8.10 -12.00 14.41
C ASP A 121 7.36 -12.73 15.53
N ALA A 122 6.91 -11.99 16.56
CA ALA A 122 6.12 -12.53 17.67
C ALA A 122 4.61 -12.61 17.38
N ALA A 123 4.14 -12.07 16.25
CA ALA A 123 2.72 -11.93 15.97
C ALA A 123 2.03 -13.27 15.67
N ALA A 124 0.73 -13.33 15.95
CA ALA A 124 -0.16 -14.28 15.30
C ALA A 124 -0.33 -13.92 13.81
N THR A 125 -0.76 -14.90 13.01
CA THR A 125 -0.99 -14.72 11.58
C THR A 125 -2.29 -15.39 11.13
N SER A 126 -2.91 -14.85 10.08
CA SER A 126 -4.02 -15.51 9.37
C SER A 126 -3.56 -16.61 8.41
N CYS A 127 -2.25 -16.75 8.12
CA CYS A 127 -1.73 -17.74 7.18
C CYS A 127 -1.55 -19.13 7.80
N THR A 128 -2.06 -20.17 7.14
CA THR A 128 -2.04 -21.55 7.66
C THR A 128 -0.63 -22.12 7.82
N GLY A 129 0.33 -21.71 6.97
CA GLY A 129 1.74 -22.08 7.04
C GLY A 129 2.58 -21.32 8.07
N GLY A 130 1.95 -20.48 8.90
CA GLY A 130 2.62 -19.67 9.92
C GLY A 130 3.47 -18.54 9.35
N ASP A 131 3.25 -18.14 8.09
CA ASP A 131 3.88 -16.95 7.53
C ASP A 131 3.38 -15.71 8.27
N ARG A 132 4.27 -15.01 8.97
CA ARG A 132 3.96 -13.79 9.73
C ARG A 132 4.15 -12.52 8.92
N SER A 133 4.37 -12.62 7.62
CA SER A 133 4.54 -11.46 6.75
C SER A 133 3.29 -10.59 6.73
N THR A 134 3.49 -9.32 6.42
CA THR A 134 2.40 -8.34 6.32
C THR A 134 2.07 -8.15 4.85
N TYR A 135 0.80 -8.24 4.46
CA TYR A 135 0.34 -7.97 3.09
C TYR A 135 -0.83 -7.01 3.18
N TYR A 136 -0.70 -5.82 2.61
CA TYR A 136 -1.72 -4.79 2.80
C TYR A 136 -1.86 -3.81 1.64
N TRP A 137 -3.08 -3.29 1.49
CA TRP A 137 -3.52 -2.47 0.35
C TRP A 137 -4.63 -1.51 0.79
N PRO A 138 -4.85 -0.37 0.10
CA PRO A 138 -5.96 0.53 0.41
C PRO A 138 -7.28 -0.15 0.13
N VAL A 139 -8.27 0.10 1.00
CA VAL A 139 -9.59 -0.52 0.90
C VAL A 139 -10.38 0.02 -0.29
N LEU A 140 -11.31 -0.79 -0.78
CA LEU A 140 -12.29 -0.36 -1.77
C LEU A 140 -13.60 -0.05 -1.04
N ARG A 141 -14.22 1.09 -1.31
CA ARG A 141 -15.48 1.50 -0.70
C ARG A 141 -16.63 1.50 -1.67
N ARG A 142 -17.83 1.34 -1.11
CA ARG A 142 -19.10 1.57 -1.76
C ARG A 142 -19.72 2.89 -1.24
N PRO A 143 -19.62 4.00 -1.99
CA PRO A 143 -20.06 5.33 -1.52
C PRO A 143 -21.58 5.52 -1.48
N ASP A 144 -22.35 4.51 -1.87
CA ASP A 144 -23.82 4.50 -1.85
C ASP A 144 -24.40 4.15 -0.47
N ARG A 145 -23.58 3.60 0.42
CA ARG A 145 -23.96 3.28 1.80
C ARG A 145 -22.99 3.90 2.80
N PRO A 146 -23.49 4.45 3.92
CA PRO A 146 -22.60 4.94 4.97
C PRO A 146 -21.83 3.79 5.60
N GLY A 147 -20.56 4.04 5.93
CA GLY A 147 -19.81 3.17 6.82
C GLY A 147 -20.39 3.25 8.24
N THR A 148 -20.42 2.12 8.93
CA THR A 148 -20.96 1.99 10.29
C THR A 148 -19.95 1.42 11.28
N ARG A 149 -18.82 0.88 10.79
CA ARG A 149 -17.76 0.34 11.64
C ARG A 149 -16.75 1.43 12.00
N PRO A 150 -16.05 1.33 13.15
CA PRO A 150 -15.11 2.35 13.58
C PRO A 150 -14.06 2.71 12.51
N HIS A 151 -13.42 1.70 11.91
CA HIS A 151 -12.40 1.89 10.87
C HIS A 151 -12.93 2.51 9.57
N GLU A 152 -14.24 2.57 9.37
CA GLU A 152 -14.84 3.20 8.18
C GLU A 152 -14.99 4.71 8.36
N GLY A 153 -15.01 5.21 9.59
CA GLY A 153 -15.04 6.64 9.90
C GLY A 153 -13.66 7.23 10.21
N SER A 154 -12.68 6.38 10.54
CA SER A 154 -11.35 6.82 11.00
C SER A 154 -10.51 7.46 9.88
N ALA A 155 -10.64 7.01 8.64
CA ALA A 155 -9.81 7.48 7.52
C ALA A 155 -9.90 8.99 7.26
N GLY A 156 -11.00 9.64 7.65
CA GLY A 156 -11.23 11.05 7.37
C GLY A 156 -11.03 11.40 5.89
N HIS A 157 -10.60 12.62 5.60
CA HIS A 157 -9.96 12.96 4.33
C HIS A 157 -10.77 12.70 3.04
N GLY A 158 -12.10 12.59 3.15
CA GLY A 158 -12.99 12.34 2.01
C GLY A 158 -13.23 10.85 1.71
N ASN A 159 -12.56 9.94 2.41
CA ASN A 159 -12.80 8.51 2.36
C ASN A 159 -14.14 8.18 3.04
N VAL A 160 -15.19 8.02 2.24
CA VAL A 160 -16.56 7.82 2.73
C VAL A 160 -17.18 6.55 2.16
N GLY A 161 -18.06 5.96 2.97
CA GLY A 161 -18.86 4.80 2.61
C GLY A 161 -18.41 3.51 3.28
N GLU A 162 -19.23 2.48 3.15
CA GLU A 162 -18.93 1.14 3.66
C GLU A 162 -17.76 0.53 2.88
N ILE A 163 -16.84 -0.13 3.59
CA ILE A 163 -15.77 -0.89 2.96
C ILE A 163 -16.37 -2.13 2.31
N LEU A 164 -16.05 -2.31 1.03
CA LEU A 164 -16.36 -3.52 0.29
C LEU A 164 -15.30 -4.58 0.62
N PRO A 165 -15.64 -5.64 1.38
CA PRO A 165 -14.67 -6.67 1.72
C PRO A 165 -14.24 -7.45 0.49
N GLU A 166 -13.03 -8.00 0.52
CA GLU A 166 -12.55 -8.89 -0.52
C GLU A 166 -13.43 -10.14 -0.61
N ALA A 167 -13.81 -10.53 -1.82
CA ALA A 167 -14.39 -11.84 -2.11
C ALA A 167 -13.31 -12.92 -2.18
N SER A 168 -12.08 -12.55 -2.58
CA SER A 168 -10.90 -13.42 -2.53
C SER A 168 -9.61 -12.59 -2.43
N VAL A 169 -8.62 -13.14 -1.73
CA VAL A 169 -7.25 -12.65 -1.68
C VAL A 169 -6.34 -13.82 -2.02
N VAL A 170 -5.43 -13.62 -2.97
CA VAL A 170 -4.38 -14.61 -3.30
C VAL A 170 -3.03 -13.94 -3.12
N VAL A 171 -2.24 -14.48 -2.20
CA VAL A 171 -0.82 -14.15 -2.02
C VAL A 171 -0.01 -15.17 -2.80
N GLU A 172 0.66 -14.74 -3.86
CA GLU A 172 1.43 -15.62 -4.74
C GLU A 172 2.87 -15.13 -4.87
N PHE A 173 3.82 -16.04 -4.73
CA PHE A 173 5.21 -15.84 -5.13
C PHE A 173 5.48 -16.55 -6.45
N ARG A 174 6.20 -15.88 -7.36
CA ARG A 174 6.60 -16.42 -8.66
C ARG A 174 8.12 -16.37 -8.81
N GLY A 175 8.67 -17.26 -9.62
CA GLY A 175 10.08 -17.19 -9.97
C GLY A 175 10.40 -16.12 -11.02
N ASN A 176 11.66 -16.06 -11.43
CA ASN A 176 12.15 -15.21 -12.49
C ASN A 176 12.33 -16.01 -13.80
N PRO A 177 11.93 -15.48 -14.98
CA PRO A 177 11.97 -16.24 -16.22
C PRO A 177 13.39 -16.39 -16.81
N VAL A 178 14.37 -15.62 -16.35
CA VAL A 178 15.75 -15.60 -16.87
C VAL A 178 16.70 -16.43 -16.03
N SER A 179 16.56 -16.41 -14.70
CA SER A 179 17.44 -17.15 -13.79
C SER A 179 16.73 -17.66 -12.54
N LYS A 180 17.44 -18.44 -11.73
CA LYS A 180 17.00 -18.81 -10.37
C LYS A 180 16.88 -17.59 -9.47
N VAL A 181 15.92 -17.63 -8.55
CA VAL A 181 15.73 -16.61 -7.52
C VAL A 181 16.52 -16.95 -6.25
N VAL A 182 16.93 -15.93 -5.50
CA VAL A 182 17.54 -16.07 -4.16
C VAL A 182 16.52 -15.72 -3.07
N PRO A 183 16.69 -16.20 -1.83
CA PRO A 183 15.80 -15.87 -0.72
C PRO A 183 15.68 -14.36 -0.48
N MET A 184 14.46 -13.87 -0.25
CA MET A 184 14.29 -12.55 0.33
C MET A 184 14.86 -12.54 1.76
N PRO A 185 15.64 -11.53 2.16
CA PRO A 185 16.04 -11.38 3.55
C PRO A 185 14.82 -11.14 4.45
N ARG A 186 14.95 -11.54 5.73
CA ARG A 186 13.93 -11.22 6.74
C ARG A 186 13.76 -9.71 6.87
N PHE A 187 12.52 -9.31 7.04
CA PHE A 187 12.03 -7.93 7.16
C PHE A 187 12.30 -7.03 5.95
N LEU A 188 12.54 -7.63 4.78
CA LEU A 188 12.49 -6.91 3.51
C LEU A 188 11.14 -6.21 3.37
N ARG A 189 11.16 -4.89 3.16
CA ARG A 189 9.97 -4.07 2.93
C ARG A 189 9.76 -3.86 1.44
N GLY A 190 8.60 -4.22 0.92
CA GLY A 190 8.21 -4.02 -0.46
C GLY A 190 7.10 -2.99 -0.59
N MET A 191 7.09 -2.28 -1.72
CA MET A 191 6.00 -1.40 -2.13
C MET A 191 5.79 -1.52 -3.65
N THR A 192 4.54 -1.45 -4.08
CA THR A 192 4.16 -1.33 -5.49
C THR A 192 3.08 -0.28 -5.65
N GLY A 193 3.02 0.32 -6.84
CA GLY A 193 2.11 1.43 -7.14
C GLY A 193 2.55 2.76 -6.55
N ASP A 194 1.67 3.74 -6.68
CA ASP A 194 1.93 5.11 -6.29
C ASP A 194 0.69 5.75 -5.67
N ALA A 195 0.71 5.92 -4.36
CA ALA A 195 -0.39 6.52 -3.61
C ALA A 195 -0.65 8.00 -3.97
N VAL A 196 0.26 8.68 -4.69
CA VAL A 196 0.13 10.08 -5.10
C VAL A 196 0.08 10.28 -6.63
N ALA A 197 -0.21 9.22 -7.37
CA ALA A 197 -0.14 9.20 -8.83
C ALA A 197 -1.01 10.25 -9.54
N TYR A 198 -2.13 10.67 -8.95
CA TYR A 198 -3.03 11.64 -9.60
C TYR A 198 -2.39 13.04 -9.67
N THR A 199 -1.57 13.40 -8.67
CA THR A 199 -0.88 14.69 -8.62
C THR A 199 0.60 14.61 -8.99
N ALA A 200 1.12 13.40 -9.26
CA ALA A 200 2.51 13.19 -9.64
C ALA A 200 2.83 13.89 -10.96
N ALA A 201 4.10 14.27 -11.14
CA ALA A 201 4.57 14.94 -12.37
C ALA A 201 4.59 13.98 -13.59
N ASP A 202 4.71 12.68 -13.32
CA ASP A 202 4.70 11.61 -14.32
C ASP A 202 4.07 10.32 -13.72
N GLU A 203 3.97 9.28 -14.55
CA GLU A 203 3.33 8.00 -14.18
C GLU A 203 4.33 6.85 -13.99
N ALA A 204 5.62 7.13 -13.72
CA ALA A 204 6.67 6.11 -13.68
C ALA A 204 6.42 4.99 -12.64
N ASP A 205 5.78 5.35 -11.53
CA ASP A 205 5.44 4.44 -10.43
C ASP A 205 3.98 3.96 -10.45
N VAL A 206 3.18 4.34 -11.47
CA VAL A 206 1.82 3.83 -11.63
C VAL A 206 1.88 2.34 -11.97
N ARG A 207 1.32 1.52 -11.07
CA ARG A 207 1.22 0.06 -11.24
C ARG A 207 -0.21 -0.46 -11.10
N ALA A 208 -1.19 0.44 -11.01
CA ALA A 208 -2.60 0.09 -10.92
C ALA A 208 -3.01 -0.84 -12.06
N ARG A 209 -3.51 -2.03 -11.69
CA ARG A 209 -3.93 -3.04 -12.66
C ARG A 209 -5.29 -3.59 -12.23
N TRP A 210 -6.32 -2.94 -12.73
CA TRP A 210 -7.70 -3.32 -12.54
C TRP A 210 -8.21 -4.17 -13.70
N GLY A 211 -9.17 -5.06 -13.41
CA GLY A 211 -9.79 -5.92 -14.43
C GLY A 211 -11.09 -6.56 -13.95
N CYS A 212 -11.56 -7.54 -14.70
CA CYS A 212 -12.74 -8.35 -14.36
C CYS A 212 -12.40 -9.82 -14.44
N SER A 213 -12.95 -10.63 -13.54
CA SER A 213 -12.65 -12.07 -13.47
C SER A 213 -13.00 -12.84 -14.75
N GLY A 214 -14.05 -12.43 -15.47
CA GLY A 214 -14.45 -13.04 -16.75
C GLY A 214 -13.67 -12.51 -17.97
N SER A 215 -12.73 -11.58 -17.78
CA SER A 215 -11.85 -11.05 -18.83
C SER A 215 -10.42 -10.85 -18.31
N PRO A 216 -9.73 -11.93 -17.87
CA PRO A 216 -8.42 -11.85 -17.21
C PRO A 216 -7.30 -11.36 -18.15
N ASP A 217 -7.54 -11.35 -19.46
CA ASP A 217 -6.67 -10.83 -20.51
C ASP A 217 -6.78 -9.31 -20.71
N ARG A 218 -7.69 -8.64 -20.00
CA ARG A 218 -7.90 -7.19 -20.07
C ARG A 218 -7.54 -6.54 -18.74
N ALA A 219 -6.70 -5.52 -18.81
CA ALA A 219 -6.27 -4.76 -17.65
C ALA A 219 -6.19 -3.26 -17.95
N THR A 220 -6.49 -2.45 -16.96
CA THR A 220 -6.58 -0.98 -17.08
C THR A 220 -6.15 -0.29 -15.79
N THR A 221 -5.82 0.99 -15.87
CA THR A 221 -5.57 1.86 -14.70
C THR A 221 -6.84 2.60 -14.24
N ARG A 222 -8.00 2.25 -14.81
CA ARG A 222 -9.34 2.82 -14.51
C ARG A 222 -10.19 1.78 -13.76
N TYR A 223 -11.19 2.20 -13.01
CA TYR A 223 -12.17 1.28 -12.44
C TYR A 223 -12.94 0.56 -13.55
N PRO A 224 -12.92 -0.78 -13.61
CA PRO A 224 -13.61 -1.51 -14.63
C PRO A 224 -15.07 -1.69 -14.22
N ARG A 225 -15.98 -1.48 -15.17
CA ARG A 225 -17.36 -1.93 -15.10
C ARG A 225 -17.40 -3.34 -15.64
N CYS A 226 -17.61 -4.29 -14.75
CA CYS A 226 -17.63 -5.70 -15.09
C CYS A 226 -19.04 -6.18 -15.50
N PRO A 227 -19.14 -7.16 -16.42
CA PRO A 227 -20.39 -7.86 -16.70
C PRO A 227 -21.00 -8.46 -15.43
N THR A 228 -22.33 -8.67 -15.42
CA THR A 228 -23.00 -9.35 -14.32
C THR A 228 -22.44 -10.75 -14.11
N GLY A 229 -22.11 -11.10 -12.86
CA GLY A 229 -21.49 -12.37 -12.49
C GLY A 229 -19.97 -12.31 -12.41
N ASP A 230 -19.33 -11.31 -13.02
CA ASP A 230 -17.91 -11.07 -12.87
C ASP A 230 -17.60 -10.28 -11.60
N ARG A 231 -16.42 -10.56 -11.04
CA ARG A 231 -15.83 -9.79 -9.94
C ARG A 231 -14.88 -8.74 -10.48
N VAL A 232 -14.85 -7.56 -9.85
CA VAL A 232 -13.79 -6.56 -10.08
C VAL A 232 -12.50 -7.12 -9.48
N THR A 233 -11.39 -7.07 -10.21
CA THR A 233 -10.10 -7.59 -9.77
C THR A 233 -9.05 -6.49 -9.67
N ARG A 234 -8.18 -6.56 -8.66
CA ARG A 234 -6.94 -5.79 -8.54
C ARG A 234 -5.76 -6.75 -8.56
N THR A 235 -4.72 -6.43 -9.33
CA THR A 235 -3.46 -7.18 -9.36
C THR A 235 -2.32 -6.26 -8.96
N LEU A 236 -1.65 -6.57 -7.85
CA LEU A 236 -0.58 -5.78 -7.27
C LEU A 236 0.71 -6.60 -7.37
N VAL A 237 1.56 -6.30 -8.35
CA VAL A 237 2.84 -7.00 -8.57
C VAL A 237 3.96 -6.16 -7.99
N PHE A 238 4.79 -6.77 -7.15
CA PHE A 238 5.90 -6.09 -6.49
C PHE A 238 7.19 -6.17 -7.32
N PRO A 239 8.12 -5.21 -7.15
CA PRO A 239 9.47 -5.34 -7.68
C PRO A 239 10.17 -6.57 -7.10
N SER A 240 10.95 -7.28 -7.93
CA SER A 240 11.55 -8.58 -7.62
C SER A 240 13.06 -8.65 -7.86
N CYS A 241 13.73 -7.50 -8.02
CA CYS A 241 15.17 -7.40 -8.14
C CYS A 241 15.75 -6.64 -6.94
N TRP A 242 16.38 -7.36 -6.02
CA TRP A 242 16.92 -6.83 -4.77
C TRP A 242 18.38 -6.40 -4.91
N ASN A 243 18.78 -5.28 -4.31
CA ASN A 243 20.15 -4.78 -4.39
C ASN A 243 21.20 -5.63 -3.63
N GLY A 244 20.77 -6.68 -2.91
CA GLY A 244 21.68 -7.55 -2.17
C GLY A 244 22.14 -7.00 -0.81
N LEU A 245 21.67 -5.81 -0.42
CA LEU A 245 22.17 -5.07 0.75
C LEU A 245 21.06 -4.71 1.73
N ASP A 246 20.06 -3.96 1.27
CA ASP A 246 19.14 -3.27 2.17
C ASP A 246 17.78 -3.97 2.25
N THR A 247 17.26 -4.15 3.45
CA THR A 247 15.85 -4.56 3.65
C THR A 247 14.89 -3.38 3.62
N VAL A 248 15.41 -2.16 3.80
CA VAL A 248 14.69 -0.88 3.76
C VAL A 248 15.56 0.14 3.03
N GLY A 249 15.14 0.56 1.84
CA GLY A 249 15.84 1.59 1.07
C GLY A 249 15.53 3.01 1.54
N ALA A 250 16.44 3.95 1.27
CA ALA A 250 16.31 5.37 1.65
C ALA A 250 15.05 6.06 1.08
N THR A 251 14.56 5.61 -0.08
CA THR A 251 13.31 6.09 -0.69
C THR A 251 12.15 5.11 -0.54
N HIS A 252 12.31 4.09 0.32
CA HIS A 252 11.41 2.92 0.46
C HIS A 252 11.27 2.05 -0.79
N ARG A 253 11.82 2.49 -1.93
CA ARG A 253 11.85 1.79 -3.21
C ARG A 253 13.27 1.49 -3.70
N SER A 254 14.30 2.14 -3.14
CA SER A 254 15.66 2.12 -3.71
C SER A 254 16.31 0.73 -3.77
N HIS A 255 15.92 -0.15 -2.87
CA HIS A 255 16.51 -1.48 -2.68
C HIS A 255 15.81 -2.60 -3.48
N LEU A 256 14.62 -2.34 -4.03
CA LEU A 256 13.88 -3.27 -4.88
C LEU A 256 13.49 -2.60 -6.21
N ARG A 257 13.83 -3.25 -7.32
CA ARG A 257 13.53 -2.79 -8.68
C ARG A 257 12.67 -3.78 -9.42
N PHE A 258 11.86 -3.28 -10.36
CA PHE A 258 11.19 -4.15 -11.32
C PHE A 258 12.21 -4.71 -12.31
N PRO A 259 12.09 -5.99 -12.68
CA PRO A 259 12.81 -6.51 -13.84
C PRO A 259 12.36 -5.80 -15.12
N ALA A 260 13.21 -5.81 -16.14
CA ALA A 260 12.84 -5.37 -17.48
C ALA A 260 11.73 -6.27 -18.06
N GLY A 261 11.11 -5.85 -19.17
CA GLY A 261 9.99 -6.59 -19.78
C GLY A 261 10.32 -8.03 -20.21
N ASN A 262 11.61 -8.37 -20.39
CA ASN A 262 12.09 -9.72 -20.65
C ASN A 262 12.45 -10.51 -19.37
N GLY A 263 12.20 -9.94 -18.19
CA GLY A 263 12.50 -10.53 -16.89
C GLY A 263 13.92 -10.34 -16.37
N VAL A 264 14.80 -9.67 -17.12
CA VAL A 264 16.19 -9.43 -16.68
C VAL A 264 16.19 -8.39 -15.55
N CYS A 265 16.83 -8.74 -14.44
CA CYS A 265 17.06 -7.78 -13.36
C CYS A 265 18.09 -6.72 -13.75
N PRO A 266 17.91 -5.44 -13.32
CA PRO A 266 18.91 -4.41 -13.51
C PRO A 266 20.29 -4.82 -12.99
N LYS A 267 21.35 -4.21 -13.53
CA LYS A 267 22.71 -4.45 -13.06
C LYS A 267 22.81 -4.26 -11.54
N ASP A 268 23.64 -5.07 -10.90
CA ASP A 268 23.94 -5.01 -9.46
C ASP A 268 22.69 -5.28 -8.58
N THR A 269 21.75 -6.07 -9.11
CA THR A 269 20.61 -6.60 -8.36
C THR A 269 20.45 -8.11 -8.58
N PHE A 270 19.80 -8.78 -7.64
CA PHE A 270 19.57 -10.21 -7.62
C PHE A 270 18.07 -10.49 -7.68
N PRO A 271 17.63 -11.43 -8.53
CA PRO A 271 16.23 -11.82 -8.57
C PRO A 271 15.84 -12.52 -7.26
N VAL A 272 14.80 -12.00 -6.60
CA VAL A 272 14.10 -12.61 -5.47
C VAL A 272 12.73 -13.09 -5.94
N PRO A 273 11.99 -13.90 -5.17
CA PRO A 273 10.61 -14.25 -5.52
C PRO A 273 9.76 -13.01 -5.86
N GLU A 274 9.01 -13.03 -6.96
CA GLU A 274 8.08 -11.96 -7.30
C GLU A 274 6.79 -12.14 -6.50
N LEU A 275 6.52 -11.22 -5.57
CA LEU A 275 5.24 -11.19 -4.86
C LEU A 275 4.15 -10.57 -5.75
N ARG A 276 3.03 -11.28 -5.84
CA ARG A 276 1.79 -10.82 -6.47
C ARG A 276 0.63 -10.97 -5.48
N LEU A 277 -0.08 -9.88 -5.23
CA LEU A 277 -1.40 -9.92 -4.57
C LEU A 277 -2.49 -9.83 -5.64
N SER A 278 -3.40 -10.79 -5.65
CA SER A 278 -4.59 -10.76 -6.52
C SER A 278 -5.84 -10.69 -5.67
N LEU A 279 -6.57 -9.58 -5.79
CA LEU A 279 -7.78 -9.30 -5.01
C LEU A 279 -8.98 -9.35 -5.95
N ALA A 280 -10.11 -9.87 -5.47
CA ALA A 280 -11.38 -9.80 -6.19
C ALA A 280 -12.50 -9.30 -5.28
N TYR A 281 -13.43 -8.55 -5.85
CA TYR A 281 -14.55 -7.92 -5.15
C TYR A 281 -15.86 -8.18 -5.87
N GLU A 282 -16.89 -8.49 -5.09
CA GLU A 282 -18.26 -8.56 -5.60
C GLU A 282 -18.85 -7.15 -5.59
N VAL A 283 -18.82 -6.49 -6.75
CA VAL A 283 -19.35 -5.15 -6.94
C VAL A 283 -20.77 -5.26 -7.50
N PRO A 284 -21.81 -4.81 -6.79
CA PRO A 284 -23.17 -4.77 -7.31
C PRO A 284 -23.26 -4.06 -8.67
N PRO A 285 -24.09 -4.55 -9.60
CA PRO A 285 -24.27 -3.88 -10.89
C PRO A 285 -24.62 -2.40 -10.75
N GLY A 286 -23.93 -1.54 -11.48
CA GLY A 286 -24.15 -0.09 -11.47
C GLY A 286 -23.54 0.66 -10.28
N LEU A 287 -22.94 -0.04 -9.30
CA LEU A 287 -22.24 0.60 -8.20
C LEU A 287 -20.90 1.19 -8.69
N ASN A 288 -20.72 2.49 -8.45
CA ASN A 288 -19.44 3.16 -8.58
C ASN A 288 -18.65 2.99 -7.26
N VAL A 289 -17.54 2.27 -7.31
CA VAL A 289 -16.63 2.06 -6.16
C VAL A 289 -15.58 3.16 -6.06
N ALA A 290 -15.04 3.38 -4.87
CA ALA A 290 -13.97 4.34 -4.65
C ALA A 290 -12.82 3.69 -3.87
N LEU A 291 -11.60 3.78 -4.39
CA LEU A 291 -10.39 3.41 -3.66
C LEU A 291 -10.10 4.45 -2.59
N ASP A 292 -9.72 3.99 -1.41
CA ASP A 292 -9.21 4.86 -0.35
C ASP A 292 -7.90 5.55 -0.77
N SER A 293 -7.84 6.87 -0.60
CA SER A 293 -6.70 7.69 -1.02
C SER A 293 -6.58 8.96 -0.17
N PHE A 294 -5.47 9.68 -0.33
CA PHE A 294 -5.37 11.06 0.12
C PHE A 294 -6.44 11.96 -0.57
N PRO A 295 -6.88 13.06 0.06
CA PRO A 295 -7.91 13.96 -0.52
C PRO A 295 -7.54 14.49 -1.91
N GLU A 296 -6.27 14.88 -2.08
CA GLU A 296 -5.76 15.49 -3.31
C GLU A 296 -5.79 14.53 -4.50
N GLN A 297 -5.83 13.23 -4.21
CA GLN A 297 -5.82 12.15 -5.21
C GLN A 297 -7.21 11.79 -5.73
N ARG A 298 -8.26 12.31 -5.07
CA ARG A 298 -9.65 12.24 -5.53
C ARG A 298 -10.13 10.81 -5.83
N HIS A 299 -9.64 9.82 -5.07
CA HIS A 299 -9.95 8.41 -5.28
C HIS A 299 -9.62 7.91 -6.70
N SER A 300 -8.63 8.51 -7.35
CA SER A 300 -8.19 8.07 -8.68
C SER A 300 -7.73 6.61 -8.63
N PRO A 301 -8.23 5.73 -9.52
CA PRO A 301 -7.82 4.32 -9.55
C PRO A 301 -6.33 4.13 -9.86
N LYS A 302 -5.67 5.15 -10.42
CA LYS A 302 -4.23 5.14 -10.67
C LYS A 302 -3.42 5.10 -9.38
N THR A 303 -4.00 5.56 -8.26
CA THR A 303 -3.30 5.56 -6.98
C THR A 303 -3.29 4.20 -6.29
N ASP A 304 -3.76 3.14 -6.95
CA ASP A 304 -3.72 1.80 -6.37
C ASP A 304 -2.29 1.37 -6.09
N HIS A 305 -2.09 0.81 -4.89
CA HIS A 305 -0.79 0.49 -4.35
C HIS A 305 -0.90 -0.61 -3.31
N ALA A 306 0.23 -1.21 -2.97
CA ALA A 306 0.29 -2.15 -1.87
C ALA A 306 1.69 -2.17 -1.26
N MET A 307 1.73 -2.66 -0.03
CA MET A 307 2.93 -2.77 0.76
C MET A 307 3.04 -4.16 1.38
N PHE A 308 4.27 -4.52 1.68
CA PHE A 308 4.61 -5.83 2.21
C PHE A 308 5.81 -5.73 3.14
N VAL A 309 5.82 -6.55 4.19
CA VAL A 309 7.02 -6.80 4.99
C VAL A 309 7.21 -8.31 5.15
N ASN A 310 8.33 -8.83 4.63
CA ASN A 310 8.68 -10.24 4.72
C ASN A 310 9.01 -10.62 6.17
N ALA A 311 8.13 -11.30 6.87
CA ALA A 311 8.45 -11.85 8.20
C ALA A 311 8.51 -13.39 8.20
N MET A 312 8.54 -14.03 7.02
CA MET A 312 8.89 -15.44 6.92
C MET A 312 10.22 -15.71 7.62
N THR A 313 10.31 -16.85 8.30
CA THR A 313 11.57 -17.41 8.78
C THR A 313 12.44 -17.83 7.60
N ASP A 314 13.75 -17.96 7.81
CA ASP A 314 14.68 -18.42 6.78
C ASP A 314 14.26 -19.78 6.21
N ARG A 315 13.71 -20.67 7.05
CA ARG A 315 13.18 -21.98 6.63
C ARG A 315 11.98 -21.84 5.70
N GLN A 316 11.04 -20.95 6.01
CA GLN A 316 9.86 -20.72 5.18
C GLN A 316 10.26 -20.12 3.83
N MET A 317 11.14 -19.11 3.83
CA MET A 317 11.59 -18.48 2.59
C MET A 317 12.46 -19.43 1.74
N ALA A 318 13.27 -20.29 2.36
CA ALA A 318 13.98 -21.36 1.65
C ALA A 318 13.00 -22.32 0.97
N ALA A 319 11.92 -22.75 1.65
CA ALA A 319 10.90 -23.60 1.04
C ALA A 319 10.19 -22.94 -0.15
N VAL A 320 9.94 -21.62 -0.09
CA VAL A 320 9.43 -20.84 -1.21
C VAL A 320 10.42 -20.91 -2.38
N VAL A 321 11.67 -20.51 -2.15
CA VAL A 321 12.71 -20.50 -3.20
C VAL A 321 12.93 -21.87 -3.82
N ASP A 322 12.98 -22.93 -3.01
CA ASP A 322 13.14 -24.31 -3.48
C ASP A 322 12.00 -24.74 -4.38
N CYS A 323 10.75 -24.37 -4.04
CA CYS A 323 9.62 -24.65 -4.91
C CYS A 323 9.74 -23.91 -6.26
N LEU A 324 10.04 -22.61 -6.22
CA LEU A 324 10.16 -21.76 -7.40
C LEU A 324 11.27 -22.27 -8.33
N ASN A 325 12.46 -22.48 -7.78
CA ASN A 325 13.65 -22.88 -8.52
C ASN A 325 13.56 -24.31 -9.07
N ALA A 326 12.79 -25.19 -8.42
CA ALA A 326 12.46 -26.52 -8.93
C ALA A 326 11.35 -26.52 -9.99
N GLY A 327 10.77 -25.36 -10.33
CA GLY A 327 9.70 -25.28 -11.34
C GLY A 327 8.37 -25.90 -10.87
N ARG A 328 8.15 -26.00 -9.55
CA ARG A 328 6.95 -26.63 -8.99
C ARG A 328 5.86 -25.59 -8.70
N VAL A 329 4.62 -26.05 -8.64
CA VAL A 329 3.48 -25.29 -8.13
C VAL A 329 3.20 -25.78 -6.72
N CYS A 330 3.44 -24.93 -5.72
CA CYS A 330 3.24 -25.25 -4.30
C CYS A 330 2.16 -24.38 -3.66
N ARG A 331 1.68 -24.85 -2.52
CA ARG A 331 0.78 -24.14 -1.63
C ARG A 331 1.31 -24.32 -0.21
N ILE A 332 1.45 -23.22 0.55
CA ILE A 332 1.99 -23.20 1.91
C ILE A 332 1.13 -22.38 2.87
#